data_AF-A0A1S6HKY7-F1
#
_entry.id   AF-A0A1S6HKY7-F1
#
_cell.length_a   1.000
_cell.length_b   1.000
_cell.length_c   1.000
_cell.angle_alpha   90.00
_cell.angle_beta   90.00
_cell.angle_gamma   90.00
#
_symmetry.space_group_name_H-M   'P 1'
#
loop_
_entity.id
_entity.type
_entity.pdbx_description
1 polymer ?
#
loop_
_entity_poly.entity_id
_entity_poly.type
_entity_poly.pdbx_seq_one_letter_code
_entity_poly.pdbx_strand_id
1 'polypeptide(L)'
;MSISVANQGTSIINSQQPEDIKNQIAARGDSVLSGGISVLYMFMNLLSELADAKYSQMQQKADVSRQAQDMANQVDEVIAEVSKGDDKATGKLPDGVVKYMHDNGFTIDGMTIDKYMAKNDPNGKGLDKGKLQAVKASLESVSNRASDFVSQSQLQLQKIMQTYNVTVSLLNSMQTMLAEMNKSIAQNIR
;
A
#
# COMPACT_ATOMS: atom_id res chain seq x y z
N MET A 1 -26.07 47.55 -14.77
CA MET A 1 -27.06 46.64 -14.13
C MET A 1 -27.28 45.47 -15.07
N SER A 2 -27.28 44.29 -14.46
CA SER A 2 -27.14 42.94 -15.00
C SER A 2 -28.23 42.51 -15.98
N ILE A 3 -27.93 41.45 -16.76
CA ILE A 3 -28.75 40.30 -17.22
C ILE A 3 -28.02 39.74 -18.45
N SER A 4 -27.80 38.45 -18.74
CA SER A 4 -27.80 37.17 -18.03
C SER A 4 -27.20 36.19 -19.06
N VAL A 5 -26.30 35.30 -18.63
CA VAL A 5 -25.69 34.27 -19.49
C VAL A 5 -26.65 33.10 -19.60
N ALA A 6 -26.98 32.68 -20.82
CA ALA A 6 -27.54 31.36 -21.10
C ALA A 6 -26.83 30.74 -22.30
N ASN A 7 -25.76 30.01 -21.98
CA ASN A 7 -25.12 29.02 -22.83
C ASN A 7 -26.13 27.88 -23.06
N GLN A 8 -26.89 27.92 -24.16
CA GLN A 8 -27.79 26.83 -24.54
C GLN A 8 -27.04 25.82 -25.40
N GLY A 9 -26.73 24.68 -24.79
CA GLY A 9 -26.37 23.47 -25.50
C GLY A 9 -27.42 23.16 -26.56
N THR A 10 -26.95 22.96 -27.79
CA THR A 10 -27.78 22.53 -28.91
C THR A 10 -27.17 21.26 -29.48
N SER A 11 -27.39 20.15 -28.78
CA SER A 11 -27.44 18.83 -29.40
C SER A 11 -28.68 18.79 -30.29
N ILE A 12 -28.56 19.34 -31.51
CA ILE A 12 -29.59 19.19 -32.54
C ILE A 12 -29.24 17.91 -33.31
N ILE A 13 -29.73 16.78 -32.81
CA ILE A 13 -29.92 15.60 -33.66
C ILE A 13 -31.12 15.94 -34.55
N ASN A 14 -30.85 16.59 -35.68
CA ASN A 14 -31.87 16.84 -36.69
C ASN A 14 -32.18 15.51 -37.38
N SER A 15 -33.45 15.12 -37.42
CA SER A 15 -33.94 13.88 -38.05
C SER A 15 -33.69 13.81 -39.56
N GLN A 16 -33.19 14.90 -40.17
CA GLN A 16 -32.91 15.06 -41.59
C GLN A 16 -31.45 14.83 -42.01
N GLN A 17 -30.53 14.44 -41.12
CA GLN A 17 -29.17 14.12 -41.56
C GLN A 17 -29.13 12.83 -42.42
N PRO A 18 -28.37 12.82 -43.53
CA PRO A 18 -28.20 11.63 -44.36
C PRO A 18 -27.74 10.43 -43.52
N GLU A 19 -28.27 9.23 -43.81
CA GLU A 19 -27.96 8.01 -43.06
C GLU A 19 -26.45 7.70 -42.99
N ASP A 20 -25.67 8.11 -43.99
CA ASP A 20 -24.22 7.99 -43.99
C ASP A 20 -23.54 8.82 -42.88
N ILE A 21 -24.10 9.99 -42.55
CA ILE A 21 -23.59 10.87 -41.49
C ILE A 21 -23.99 10.30 -40.12
N LYS A 22 -25.21 9.78 -39.96
CA LYS A 22 -25.64 9.10 -38.72
C LYS A 22 -24.81 7.85 -38.45
N ASN A 23 -24.55 7.04 -39.48
CA ASN A 23 -23.71 5.84 -39.39
C ASN A 23 -22.23 6.17 -39.14
N GLN A 24 -21.69 7.25 -39.72
CA GLN A 24 -20.34 7.73 -39.38
C GLN A 24 -20.24 8.24 -37.93
N ILE A 25 -21.27 8.92 -37.42
CA ILE A 25 -21.31 9.39 -36.03
C ILE A 25 -21.43 8.22 -35.07
N ALA A 26 -22.28 7.23 -35.38
CA ALA A 26 -22.41 5.99 -34.61
C ALA A 26 -21.10 5.17 -34.58
N ALA A 27 -20.45 4.97 -35.73
CA ALA A 27 -19.19 4.25 -35.83
C ALA A 27 -18.03 4.97 -35.11
N ARG A 28 -18.03 6.31 -35.10
CA ARG A 28 -17.06 7.10 -34.31
C ARG A 28 -17.37 7.07 -32.82
N GLY A 29 -18.64 7.08 -32.41
CA GLY A 29 -19.05 6.93 -31.01
C GLY A 29 -18.66 5.57 -30.44
N ASP A 30 -18.82 4.51 -31.23
CA ASP A 30 -18.47 3.14 -30.84
C ASP A 30 -16.94 2.96 -30.69
N SER A 31 -16.11 3.58 -31.55
CA SER A 31 -14.65 3.53 -31.41
C SER A 31 -14.12 4.34 -30.21
N VAL A 32 -14.77 5.46 -29.88
CA VAL A 32 -14.41 6.29 -28.71
C VAL A 32 -14.83 5.62 -27.41
N LEU A 33 -16.04 5.03 -27.36
CA LEU A 33 -16.55 4.33 -26.19
C LEU A 33 -15.83 3.00 -25.95
N SER A 34 -15.59 2.19 -26.99
CA SER A 34 -14.79 0.96 -26.88
C SER A 34 -13.32 1.24 -26.52
N GLY A 35 -12.74 2.33 -27.05
CA GLY A 35 -11.42 2.80 -26.67
C GLY A 35 -11.35 3.21 -25.20
N GLY A 36 -12.33 3.97 -24.70
CA GLY A 36 -12.40 4.33 -23.28
C GLY A 36 -12.62 3.13 -22.35
N ILE A 37 -13.45 2.16 -22.73
CA ILE A 37 -13.63 0.90 -22.01
C ILE A 37 -12.30 0.13 -21.90
N SER A 38 -11.51 0.09 -22.99
CA SER A 38 -10.20 -0.58 -23.00
C SER A 38 -9.22 0.07 -22.01
N VAL A 39 -9.22 1.40 -21.91
CA VAL A 39 -8.40 2.14 -20.93
C VAL A 39 -8.85 1.84 -19.49
N LEU A 40 -10.15 1.73 -19.24
CA LEU A 40 -10.65 1.40 -17.90
C LEU A 40 -10.28 -0.02 -17.48
N TYR A 41 -10.33 -0.99 -18.39
CA TYR A 41 -9.82 -2.33 -18.11
C TYR A 41 -8.31 -2.35 -17.83
N MET A 42 -7.52 -1.55 -18.57
CA MET A 42 -6.09 -1.37 -18.28
C MET A 42 -5.86 -0.78 -16.89
N PHE A 43 -6.64 0.23 -16.49
CA PHE A 43 -6.57 0.78 -15.14
C PHE A 43 -6.99 -0.21 -14.06
N MET A 44 -8.02 -1.04 -14.30
CA MET A 44 -8.40 -2.09 -13.34
C MET A 44 -7.25 -3.08 -13.13
N ASN A 45 -6.60 -3.53 -14.21
CA ASN A 45 -5.46 -4.44 -14.11
C ASN A 45 -4.30 -3.81 -13.33
N LEU A 46 -3.96 -2.56 -13.65
CA LEU A 46 -2.91 -1.83 -12.94
C LEU A 46 -3.24 -1.65 -11.44
N LEU A 47 -4.48 -1.30 -11.12
CA LEU A 47 -4.92 -1.13 -9.73
C LEU A 47 -4.87 -2.46 -8.96
N SER A 48 -5.24 -3.57 -9.60
CA SER A 48 -5.09 -4.91 -9.03
C SER A 48 -3.63 -5.26 -8.75
N GLU A 49 -2.72 -5.04 -9.72
CA GLU A 49 -1.29 -5.26 -9.53
C GLU A 49 -0.71 -4.41 -8.39
N LEU A 50 -1.10 -3.13 -8.31
CA LEU A 50 -0.70 -2.24 -7.24
C LEU A 50 -1.23 -2.69 -5.87
N ALA A 51 -2.48 -3.18 -5.83
CA ALA A 51 -3.07 -3.72 -4.61
C ALA A 51 -2.31 -4.96 -4.13
N ASP A 52 -2.04 -5.92 -5.01
CA ASP A 52 -1.33 -7.15 -4.67
C ASP A 52 0.10 -6.86 -4.17
N ALA A 53 0.83 -5.98 -4.88
CA ALA A 53 2.16 -5.57 -4.47
C ALA A 53 2.14 -4.89 -3.09
N LYS A 54 1.16 -4.01 -2.83
CA LYS A 54 1.02 -3.34 -1.53
C LYS A 54 0.61 -4.28 -0.42
N TYR A 55 -0.29 -5.21 -0.68
CA TYR A 55 -0.71 -6.22 0.28
C TYR A 55 0.44 -7.12 0.69
N SER A 56 1.24 -7.59 -0.28
CA SER A 56 2.44 -8.40 -0.01
C SER A 56 3.45 -7.66 0.86
N GLN A 57 3.75 -6.38 0.55
CA GLN A 57 4.65 -5.56 1.37
C GLN A 57 4.09 -5.32 2.78
N MET A 58 2.78 -5.07 2.90
CA MET A 58 2.10 -4.89 4.18
C MET A 58 2.22 -6.14 5.04
N GLN A 59 2.01 -7.33 4.48
CA GLN A 59 2.13 -8.59 5.20
C GLN A 59 3.56 -8.80 5.72
N GLN A 60 4.57 -8.64 4.86
CA GLN A 60 5.97 -8.79 5.26
C GLN A 60 6.36 -7.82 6.38
N LYS A 61 5.89 -6.56 6.32
CA LYS A 61 6.19 -5.56 7.35
C LYS A 61 5.40 -5.78 8.64
N ALA A 62 4.19 -6.32 8.56
CA ALA A 62 3.45 -6.74 9.74
C ALA A 62 4.19 -7.84 10.50
N ASP A 63 4.75 -8.81 9.79
CA ASP A 63 5.55 -9.89 10.38
C ASP A 63 6.83 -9.35 11.03
N VAL A 64 7.55 -8.43 10.36
CA VAL A 64 8.72 -7.74 10.94
C VAL A 64 8.36 -6.97 12.22
N SER A 65 7.22 -6.26 12.23
CA SER A 65 6.77 -5.50 13.41
C SER A 65 6.53 -6.44 14.60
N ARG A 66 5.79 -7.53 14.39
CA ARG A 66 5.51 -8.52 15.44
C ARG A 66 6.79 -9.19 15.95
N GLN A 67 7.63 -9.69 15.04
CA GLN A 67 8.87 -10.37 15.41
C GLN A 67 9.84 -9.43 16.13
N ALA A 68 9.99 -8.17 15.68
CA ALA A 68 10.83 -7.19 16.35
C ALA A 68 10.31 -6.86 17.75
N GLN A 69 8.99 -6.77 17.93
CA GLN A 69 8.39 -6.58 19.26
C GLN A 69 8.64 -7.77 20.18
N ASP A 70 8.49 -9.00 19.67
CA ASP A 70 8.75 -10.21 20.44
C ASP A 70 10.22 -10.28 20.87
N MET A 71 11.16 -9.94 19.98
CA MET A 71 12.58 -9.86 20.33
C MET A 71 12.86 -8.76 21.35
N ALA A 72 12.21 -7.60 21.25
CA ALA A 72 12.34 -6.53 22.23
C ALA A 72 11.86 -6.96 23.62
N ASN A 73 10.74 -7.71 23.68
CA ASN A 73 10.20 -8.26 24.93
C ASN A 73 11.17 -9.28 25.56
N GLN A 74 11.82 -10.13 24.75
CA GLN A 74 12.86 -11.05 25.24
C GLN A 74 14.07 -10.30 25.83
N VAL A 75 14.48 -9.18 25.22
CA VAL A 75 15.54 -8.34 25.79
C VAL A 75 15.08 -7.67 27.09
N ASP A 76 13.83 -7.25 27.17
CA ASP A 76 13.25 -6.65 28.38
C ASP A 76 13.25 -7.62 29.57
N GLU A 77 12.99 -8.90 29.32
CA GLU A 77 13.10 -9.96 30.33
C GLU A 77 14.53 -10.07 30.87
N VAL A 78 15.54 -10.05 30.00
CA VAL A 78 16.95 -10.04 30.42
C VAL A 78 17.28 -8.77 31.21
N ILE A 79 16.77 -7.60 30.79
CA ILE A 79 16.95 -6.34 31.53
C ILE A 79 16.34 -6.45 32.93
N ALA A 80 15.17 -7.08 33.07
CA ALA A 80 14.51 -7.28 34.35
C ALA A 80 15.33 -8.16 35.28
N GLU A 81 15.90 -9.27 34.78
CA GLU A 81 16.80 -10.12 35.56
C GLU A 81 18.09 -9.41 35.97
N VAL A 82 18.72 -8.69 35.04
CA VAL A 82 19.92 -7.88 35.33
C VAL A 82 19.62 -6.79 36.37
N SER A 83 18.41 -6.22 36.34
CA SER A 83 17.99 -5.18 37.29
C SER A 83 17.75 -5.69 38.71
N LYS A 84 17.65 -7.01 38.93
CA LYS A 84 17.55 -7.60 40.28
C LYS A 84 18.93 -7.78 40.94
N GLY A 85 20.00 -7.75 40.16
CA GLY A 85 21.37 -7.87 40.65
C GLY A 85 21.99 -6.52 41.06
N ASP A 86 23.27 -6.57 41.44
CA ASP A 86 24.06 -5.36 41.73
C ASP A 86 24.31 -4.52 40.46
N ASP A 87 24.81 -3.29 40.61
CA ASP A 87 25.11 -2.35 39.50
C ASP A 87 26.08 -2.89 38.43
N LYS A 88 26.75 -4.02 38.70
CA LYS A 88 27.66 -4.71 37.77
C LYS A 88 27.04 -5.97 37.15
N ALA A 89 25.75 -6.22 37.39
CA ALA A 89 25.04 -7.32 36.78
C ALA A 89 25.05 -7.17 35.25
N THR A 90 25.26 -8.30 34.59
CA THR A 90 25.32 -8.39 33.13
C THR A 90 24.45 -9.54 32.67
N GLY A 91 23.84 -9.38 31.50
CA GLY A 91 22.91 -10.36 30.92
C GLY A 91 23.29 -10.66 29.48
N LYS A 92 23.17 -11.93 29.08
CA LYS A 92 23.41 -12.34 27.70
C LYS A 92 22.16 -12.08 26.88
N LEU A 93 22.35 -11.58 25.66
CA LEU A 93 21.25 -11.53 24.70
C LEU A 93 20.83 -12.96 24.34
N PRO A 94 19.52 -13.22 24.21
CA PRO A 94 19.04 -14.48 23.66
C PRO A 94 19.57 -14.68 22.23
N ASP A 95 19.95 -15.92 21.89
CA ASP A 95 20.48 -16.25 20.56
C ASP A 95 19.49 -15.88 19.44
N GLY A 96 18.19 -16.01 19.71
CA GLY A 96 17.12 -15.61 18.79
C GLY A 96 17.18 -14.12 18.44
N VAL A 97 17.46 -13.26 19.42
CA VAL A 97 17.60 -11.81 19.22
C VAL A 97 18.83 -11.50 18.38
N VAL A 98 19.98 -12.10 18.72
CA VAL A 98 21.23 -11.87 17.97
C VAL A 98 21.09 -12.29 16.52
N LYS A 99 20.55 -13.51 16.29
CA LYS A 99 20.29 -14.03 14.95
C LYS A 99 19.31 -13.15 14.18
N TYR A 100 18.20 -12.75 14.81
CA TYR A 100 17.20 -11.91 14.16
C TYR A 100 17.77 -10.55 13.73
N MET A 101 18.56 -9.90 14.59
CA MET A 101 19.20 -8.64 14.26
C MET A 101 20.27 -8.79 13.18
N HIS A 102 21.05 -9.86 13.21
CA HIS A 102 22.05 -10.18 12.19
C HIS A 102 21.39 -10.41 10.82
N ASP A 103 20.42 -11.32 10.76
CA ASP A 103 19.80 -11.76 9.50
C ASP A 103 19.02 -10.64 8.81
N ASN A 104 18.46 -9.71 9.58
CA ASN A 104 17.74 -8.55 9.05
C ASN A 104 18.63 -7.30 8.88
N GLY A 105 19.92 -7.37 9.25
CA GLY A 105 20.84 -6.24 9.16
C GLY A 105 20.46 -5.05 10.03
N PHE A 106 19.76 -5.27 11.15
CA PHE A 106 19.40 -4.20 12.07
C PHE A 106 20.61 -3.72 12.86
N THR A 107 20.65 -2.42 13.10
CA THR A 107 21.80 -1.76 13.72
C THR A 107 21.45 -1.13 15.07
N ILE A 108 22.40 -1.14 15.99
CA ILE A 108 22.32 -0.46 17.28
C ILE A 108 23.36 0.66 17.24
N ASP A 109 22.94 1.90 17.40
CA ASP A 109 23.81 3.09 17.30
C ASP A 109 24.65 3.12 16.00
N GLY A 110 24.09 2.64 14.89
CA GLY A 110 24.76 2.56 13.59
C GLY A 110 25.77 1.40 13.44
N MET A 111 25.84 0.49 14.41
CA MET A 111 26.69 -0.71 14.36
C MET A 111 25.85 -1.98 14.18
N THR A 112 26.37 -2.97 13.47
CA THR A 112 25.75 -4.30 13.39
C THR A 112 25.80 -5.00 14.75
N ILE A 113 24.93 -5.99 14.96
CA ILE A 113 24.90 -6.74 16.22
C ILE A 113 26.26 -7.36 16.57
N ASP A 114 26.98 -7.92 15.60
CA ASP A 114 28.29 -8.55 15.87
C ASP A 114 29.32 -7.52 16.32
N LYS A 115 29.36 -6.35 15.68
CA LYS A 115 30.24 -5.24 16.09
C LYS A 115 29.85 -4.70 17.45
N TYR A 116 28.55 -4.62 17.72
CA TYR A 116 28.03 -4.18 19.00
C TYR A 116 28.44 -5.15 20.12
N MET A 117 28.30 -6.47 19.90
CA MET A 117 28.69 -7.51 20.85
C MET A 117 30.21 -7.55 21.04
N ALA A 118 31.01 -7.48 19.98
CA ALA A 118 32.47 -7.47 20.10
C ALA A 118 32.99 -6.25 20.90
N LYS A 119 32.32 -5.10 20.79
CA LYS A 119 32.71 -3.86 21.50
C LYS A 119 32.28 -3.85 22.96
N ASN A 120 31.06 -4.34 23.25
CA ASN A 120 30.44 -4.18 24.57
C ASN A 120 30.45 -5.47 25.42
N ASP A 121 30.72 -6.62 24.81
CA ASP A 121 30.91 -7.92 25.48
C ASP A 121 32.14 -8.68 24.95
N PRO A 122 33.35 -8.09 24.99
CA PRO A 122 34.57 -8.72 24.46
C PRO A 122 34.98 -10.00 25.19
N ASN A 123 34.47 -10.23 26.40
CA ASN A 123 34.81 -11.37 27.26
C ASN A 123 33.68 -12.41 27.37
N GLY A 124 32.56 -12.23 26.66
CA GLY A 124 31.40 -13.13 26.72
C GLY A 124 30.70 -13.18 28.10
N LYS A 125 30.85 -12.12 28.90
CA LYS A 125 30.24 -11.98 30.23
C LYS A 125 28.79 -11.48 30.15
N GLY A 126 28.38 -10.93 29.02
CA GLY A 126 27.07 -10.33 28.83
C GLY A 126 27.13 -8.80 28.86
N LEU A 127 26.01 -8.19 28.49
CA LEU A 127 25.82 -6.76 28.40
C LEU A 127 25.28 -6.20 29.71
N ASP A 128 25.71 -4.99 30.08
CA ASP A 128 25.10 -4.25 31.17
C ASP A 128 23.70 -3.76 30.80
N LYS A 129 22.95 -3.29 31.80
CA LYS A 129 21.58 -2.80 31.64
C LYS A 129 21.44 -1.71 30.57
N GLY A 130 22.37 -0.76 30.51
CA GLY A 130 22.32 0.34 29.53
C GLY A 130 22.52 -0.16 28.10
N LYS A 131 23.41 -1.14 27.91
CA LYS A 131 23.62 -1.78 26.60
C LYS A 131 22.44 -2.62 26.16
N LEU A 132 21.83 -3.38 27.07
CA LEU A 132 20.60 -4.11 26.78
C LEU A 132 19.45 -3.16 26.42
N GLN A 133 19.33 -2.02 27.11
CA GLN A 133 18.33 -0.99 26.79
C GLN A 133 18.53 -0.42 25.37
N ALA A 134 19.77 -0.23 24.93
CA ALA A 134 20.04 0.22 23.56
C ALA A 134 19.62 -0.83 22.51
N VAL A 135 19.84 -2.12 22.78
CA VAL A 135 19.37 -3.22 21.91
C VAL A 135 17.84 -3.21 21.84
N LYS A 136 17.17 -3.14 23.00
CA LYS A 136 15.69 -3.06 23.08
C LYS A 136 15.16 -1.86 22.30
N ALA A 137 15.72 -0.67 22.51
CA ALA A 137 15.29 0.55 21.84
C ALA A 137 15.45 0.47 20.32
N SER A 138 16.51 -0.19 19.82
CA SER A 138 16.68 -0.43 18.38
C SER A 138 15.55 -1.33 17.83
N LEU A 139 15.25 -2.44 18.51
CA LEU A 139 14.17 -3.35 18.11
C LEU A 139 12.78 -2.69 18.17
N GLU A 140 12.49 -1.93 19.21
CA GLU A 140 11.24 -1.15 19.32
C GLU A 140 11.13 -0.11 18.21
N SER A 141 12.23 0.58 17.87
CA SER A 141 12.27 1.51 16.74
C SER A 141 11.97 0.81 15.41
N VAL A 142 12.54 -0.38 15.18
CA VAL A 142 12.23 -1.20 14.00
C VAL A 142 10.75 -1.61 13.98
N SER A 143 10.23 -2.08 15.12
CA SER A 143 8.82 -2.48 15.27
C SER A 143 7.87 -1.33 14.94
N ASN A 144 8.11 -0.15 15.52
CA ASN A 144 7.30 1.05 15.30
C ASN A 144 7.33 1.48 13.84
N ARG A 145 8.52 1.57 13.22
CA ARG A 145 8.65 1.92 11.81
C ARG A 145 7.93 0.93 10.88
N ALA A 146 7.97 -0.36 11.21
CA ALA A 146 7.26 -1.38 10.46
C ALA A 146 5.73 -1.27 10.64
N SER A 147 5.26 -1.00 11.85
CA SER A 147 3.83 -0.74 12.14
C SER A 147 3.30 0.51 11.43
N ASP A 148 4.08 1.59 11.41
CA ASP A 148 3.75 2.82 10.67
C ASP A 148 3.61 2.54 9.17
N PHE A 149 4.52 1.72 8.62
CA PHE A 149 4.44 1.30 7.22
C PHE A 149 3.18 0.48 6.94
N VAL A 150 2.80 -0.44 7.83
CA VAL A 150 1.57 -1.24 7.70
C VAL A 150 0.35 -0.34 7.69
N SER A 151 0.26 0.59 8.65
CA SER A 151 -0.83 1.55 8.75
C SER A 151 -0.94 2.42 7.48
N GLN A 152 0.19 2.90 6.98
CA GLN A 152 0.25 3.66 5.73
C GLN A 152 -0.17 2.81 4.52
N SER A 153 0.27 1.54 4.46
CA SER A 153 -0.06 0.62 3.38
C SER A 153 -1.54 0.28 3.36
N GLN A 154 -2.17 0.11 4.53
CA GLN A 154 -3.61 -0.11 4.64
C GLN A 154 -4.41 1.08 4.08
N LEU A 155 -4.00 2.32 4.38
CA LEU A 155 -4.63 3.52 3.80
C LEU A 155 -4.45 3.60 2.28
N GLN A 156 -3.28 3.23 1.76
CA GLN A 156 -3.03 3.17 0.32
C GLN A 156 -3.90 2.10 -0.36
N LEU A 157 -4.04 0.92 0.24
CA LEU A 157 -4.94 -0.14 -0.23
C LEU A 157 -6.39 0.33 -0.27
N GLN A 158 -6.85 1.03 0.77
CA GLN A 158 -8.21 1.61 0.78
C GLN A 158 -8.41 2.59 -0.39
N LYS A 159 -7.42 3.44 -0.69
CA LYS A 159 -7.47 4.34 -1.85
C LYS A 159 -7.53 3.57 -3.16
N ILE A 160 -6.70 2.53 -3.33
CA ILE A 160 -6.72 1.68 -4.52
C ILE A 160 -8.10 1.02 -4.69
N MET A 161 -8.68 0.48 -3.62
CA MET A 161 -10.02 -0.11 -3.64
C MET A 161 -11.11 0.91 -4.00
N GLN A 162 -11.03 2.12 -3.47
CA GLN A 162 -11.94 3.21 -3.83
C GLN A 162 -11.81 3.56 -5.32
N THR A 163 -10.59 3.72 -5.82
CA THR A 163 -10.35 3.99 -7.24
C THR A 163 -10.84 2.84 -8.12
N TYR A 164 -10.61 1.60 -7.73
CA TYR A 164 -11.08 0.41 -8.45
C TYR A 164 -12.60 0.40 -8.56
N ASN A 165 -13.31 0.66 -7.47
CA ASN A 165 -14.78 0.74 -7.48
C ASN A 165 -15.30 1.87 -8.37
N VAL A 166 -14.61 3.02 -8.41
CA VAL A 166 -14.94 4.11 -9.35
C VAL A 166 -14.73 3.67 -10.80
N THR A 167 -13.62 3.00 -11.10
CA THR A 167 -13.34 2.47 -12.45
C THR A 167 -14.42 1.48 -12.89
N VAL A 168 -14.83 0.55 -12.03
CA VAL A 168 -15.93 -0.39 -12.30
C VAL A 168 -17.24 0.34 -12.58
N SER A 169 -17.58 1.34 -11.76
CA SER A 169 -18.80 2.13 -11.95
C SER A 169 -18.81 2.84 -13.31
N LEU A 170 -17.68 3.46 -13.69
CA LEU A 170 -17.53 4.12 -14.99
C LEU A 170 -17.61 3.12 -16.15
N LEU A 171 -17.02 1.93 -15.99
CA LEU A 171 -17.10 0.84 -16.97
C LEU A 171 -18.55 0.42 -17.21
N ASN A 172 -19.32 0.22 -16.13
CA ASN A 172 -20.74 -0.11 -16.21
C ASN A 172 -21.56 1.00 -16.89
N SER A 173 -21.29 2.27 -16.58
CA SER A 173 -21.95 3.40 -17.24
C SER A 173 -21.65 3.44 -18.75
N MET A 174 -20.40 3.21 -19.16
CA MET A 174 -20.02 3.18 -20.57
C MET A 174 -20.64 1.98 -21.32
N GLN A 175 -20.66 0.80 -20.70
CA GLN A 175 -21.32 -0.37 -21.26
C GLN A 175 -22.83 -0.16 -21.44
N THR A 176 -23.47 0.50 -20.47
CA THR A 176 -24.90 0.86 -20.55
C THR A 176 -25.16 1.82 -21.71
N MET A 177 -24.32 2.85 -21.85
CA MET A 177 -24.43 3.80 -22.97
C MET A 177 -24.24 3.12 -24.33
N LEU A 178 -23.28 2.20 -24.45
CA LEU A 178 -23.10 1.39 -25.66
C LEU A 178 -24.34 0.54 -25.97
N ALA A 179 -24.95 -0.08 -24.95
CA ALA A 179 -26.16 -0.86 -25.13
C ALA A 179 -27.35 0.00 -25.59
N GLU A 180 -27.51 1.19 -25.03
CA GLU A 180 -28.53 2.17 -25.44
C GLU A 180 -28.30 2.66 -26.87
N MET A 181 -27.05 2.97 -27.25
CA MET A 181 -26.69 3.33 -28.61
C MET A 181 -27.03 2.22 -29.60
N ASN A 182 -26.63 0.98 -29.30
CA ASN A 182 -26.95 -0.19 -30.14
C ASN A 182 -28.47 -0.39 -30.29
N LYS A 183 -29.22 -0.20 -29.20
CA LYS A 183 -30.69 -0.28 -29.23
C LYS A 183 -31.31 0.82 -30.08
N SER A 184 -30.82 2.06 -29.97
CA SER A 184 -31.27 3.21 -30.77
C SER A 184 -31.02 2.99 -32.26
N ILE A 185 -29.82 2.52 -32.63
CA ILE A 185 -29.49 2.16 -34.02
C ILE A 185 -30.45 1.08 -34.53
N ALA A 186 -30.64 -0.01 -33.77
CA ALA A 186 -31.53 -1.11 -34.15
C ALA A 186 -33.00 -0.66 -34.31
N GLN A 187 -33.46 0.33 -33.54
CA GLN A 187 -34.80 0.91 -33.67
C GLN A 187 -34.95 1.82 -34.90
N ASN A 188 -33.89 2.50 -35.34
CA ASN A 188 -33.92 3.38 -36.51
C ASN A 188 -33.77 2.63 -37.85
N ILE A 189 -33.34 1.37 -37.83
CA ILE A 189 -33.20 0.52 -39.04
C ILE A 189 -34.51 -0.25 -39.34
N ARG A 190 -35.50 -0.24 -38.44
CA ARG A 190 -36.85 -0.77 -38.67
C ARG A 190 -37.77 0.29 -39.27
#